data_AF-Q84XC4-F1
#
_entry.id   AF-Q84XC4-F1
#
_cell.length_a   1.000
_cell.length_b   1.000
_cell.length_c   1.000
_cell.angle_alpha   90.00
_cell.angle_beta   90.00
_cell.angle_gamma   90.00
#
_symmetry.space_group_name_H-M   'P 1'
#
loop_
_entity.id
_entity.type
_entity.pdbx_description
1 polymer ?
#
loop_
_entity_poly.entity_id
_entity_poly.type
_entity_poly.pdbx_seq_one_letter_code
_entity_poly.pdbx_strand_id
1 'polypeptide(L)'
;MGVYETEKPTKDAAVVETQSPEDFDQPSPLRKIISVASIAAGLQFGWALQLSLLTPYVQLLGIPHKWSSLIWLCGPVSGMIVQPIVGYHSDRCTSRFGRRRPFIAAGAALVAVAVFLIGYAADIGHKMGDKLEQKSPRVRAIGIFAFGFWILDVANNTLQGPCRAFLADLSAGDAKRTRVANGFFSFFMGVGNVLGYAAGLF
;
A
#
# COMPACT_ATOMS: atom_id res chain seq x y z
N MET A 1 53.18 43.62 -26.69
CA MET A 1 52.24 44.50 -25.96
C MET A 1 50.85 44.15 -26.46
N GLY A 2 50.03 43.51 -25.63
CA GLY A 2 48.74 42.93 -26.02
C GLY A 2 48.34 41.87 -24.99
N VAL A 3 47.48 42.26 -24.07
CA VAL A 3 47.18 41.69 -22.75
C VAL A 3 46.54 40.29 -22.83
N TYR A 4 46.97 39.38 -21.94
CA TYR A 4 46.27 38.12 -21.65
C TYR A 4 45.05 38.42 -20.76
N GLU A 5 43.85 38.14 -21.25
CA GLU A 5 42.63 38.18 -20.44
C GLU A 5 42.28 36.76 -20.00
N THR A 6 42.57 36.45 -18.73
CA THR A 6 42.24 35.18 -18.08
C THR A 6 40.76 35.16 -17.72
N GLU A 7 39.95 34.48 -18.52
CA GLU A 7 38.54 34.21 -18.21
C GLU A 7 38.47 33.13 -17.12
N LYS A 8 37.88 33.46 -15.95
CA LYS A 8 37.62 32.51 -14.86
C LYS A 8 36.50 31.55 -15.27
N PRO A 9 36.59 30.24 -15.01
CA PRO A 9 35.48 29.34 -15.28
C PRO A 9 34.39 29.56 -14.24
N THR A 10 33.22 29.99 -14.71
CA THR A 10 31.98 30.09 -13.93
C THR A 10 31.59 28.70 -13.45
N LYS A 11 31.69 28.46 -12.14
CA LYS A 11 31.00 27.36 -11.45
C LYS A 11 29.51 27.67 -11.54
N ASP A 12 28.76 26.88 -12.31
CA ASP A 12 27.34 26.52 -12.09
C ASP A 12 26.76 25.86 -13.35
N ALA A 13 27.39 24.77 -13.81
CA ALA A 13 26.71 23.80 -14.64
C ALA A 13 26.24 22.69 -13.70
N ALA A 14 24.94 22.67 -13.37
CA ALA A 14 24.32 21.50 -12.79
C ALA A 14 24.63 20.31 -13.70
N VAL A 15 25.48 19.41 -13.22
CA VAL A 15 25.78 18.15 -13.87
C VAL A 15 24.47 17.38 -13.88
N VAL A 16 23.71 17.51 -14.97
CA VAL A 16 22.69 16.54 -15.32
C VAL A 16 23.47 15.27 -15.60
N GLU A 17 23.59 14.45 -14.56
CA GLU A 17 24.22 13.13 -14.60
C GLU A 17 23.49 12.33 -15.68
N THR A 18 24.07 12.36 -16.88
CA THR A 18 23.50 11.73 -18.05
C THR A 18 23.85 10.26 -17.90
N GLN A 19 22.97 9.52 -17.24
CA GLN A 19 23.16 8.09 -16.95
C GLN A 19 23.48 7.35 -18.25
N SER A 20 24.63 6.69 -18.29
CA SER A 20 25.07 5.93 -19.45
C SER A 20 24.19 4.68 -19.65
N PRO A 21 24.03 4.16 -20.88
CA PRO A 21 23.17 3.00 -21.17
C PRO A 21 23.53 1.72 -20.40
N GLU A 22 24.73 1.61 -19.83
CA GLU A 22 25.18 0.44 -19.04
C GLU A 22 24.66 0.45 -17.59
N ASP A 23 24.09 1.57 -17.11
CA ASP A 23 23.66 1.74 -15.73
C ASP A 23 22.30 1.07 -15.43
N PHE A 24 21.61 0.55 -16.46
CA PHE A 24 20.30 -0.11 -16.34
C PHE A 24 20.36 -1.56 -15.86
N ASP A 25 21.54 -2.20 -15.90
CA ASP A 25 21.73 -3.61 -15.51
C ASP A 25 22.33 -3.79 -14.10
N GLN A 26 22.59 -2.70 -13.38
CA GLN A 26 23.17 -2.78 -12.05
C GLN A 26 22.08 -2.82 -10.96
N PRO A 27 22.14 -3.79 -10.02
CA PRO A 27 21.21 -3.85 -8.91
C PRO A 27 21.28 -2.57 -8.06
N SER A 28 20.11 -2.10 -7.62
CA SER A 28 20.04 -0.92 -6.76
C SER A 28 20.80 -1.13 -5.44
N PRO A 29 21.29 -0.03 -4.81
CA PRO A 29 21.95 -0.11 -3.52
C PRO A 29 21.10 -0.84 -2.47
N LEU A 30 21.74 -1.66 -1.63
CA LEU A 30 21.04 -2.50 -0.66
C LEU A 30 20.13 -1.69 0.27
N ARG A 31 20.56 -0.49 0.68
CA ARG A 31 19.75 0.41 1.51
C ARG A 31 18.39 0.72 0.87
N LYS A 32 18.39 1.02 -0.44
CA LYS A 32 17.18 1.31 -1.21
C LYS A 32 16.27 0.10 -1.29
N ILE A 33 16.84 -1.10 -1.51
CA ILE A 33 16.08 -2.35 -1.52
C ILE A 33 15.41 -2.61 -0.16
N ILE A 34 16.14 -2.42 0.94
CA ILE A 34 15.61 -2.58 2.30
C ILE A 34 14.50 -1.56 2.57
N SER A 35 14.69 -0.29 2.21
CA SER A 35 13.68 0.75 2.37
C SER A 35 12.41 0.49 1.56
N VAL A 36 12.51 -0.13 0.38
CA VAL A 36 11.33 -0.53 -0.40
C VAL A 36 10.70 -1.79 0.16
N ALA A 37 11.50 -2.74 0.64
CA ALA A 37 11.01 -3.94 1.29
C ALA A 37 10.21 -3.64 2.56
N SER A 38 10.50 -2.55 3.28
CA SER A 38 9.75 -2.16 4.49
C SER A 38 8.30 -1.78 4.22
N ILE A 39 7.94 -1.45 2.97
CA ILE A 39 6.53 -1.23 2.58
C ILE A 39 5.69 -2.47 2.89
N ALA A 40 6.28 -3.68 2.83
CA ALA A 40 5.61 -4.93 3.16
C ALA A 40 5.06 -4.97 4.60
N ALA A 41 5.71 -4.27 5.54
CA ALA A 41 5.23 -4.17 6.91
C ALA A 41 3.89 -3.41 6.97
N GLY A 42 3.75 -2.30 6.24
CA GLY A 42 2.50 -1.55 6.18
C GLY A 42 1.38 -2.36 5.52
N LEU A 43 1.69 -3.08 4.43
CA LEU A 43 0.71 -3.94 3.75
C LEU A 43 0.20 -5.05 4.67
N GLN A 44 1.11 -5.75 5.34
CA GLN A 44 0.71 -6.82 6.25
C GLN A 44 0.09 -6.34 7.54
N PHE A 45 0.46 -5.16 8.02
CA PHE A 45 -0.24 -4.50 9.11
C PHE A 45 -1.70 -4.25 8.74
N GLY A 46 -1.97 -3.71 7.54
CA GLY A 46 -3.33 -3.47 7.06
C GLY A 46 -4.17 -4.76 6.98
N TRP A 47 -3.61 -5.82 6.39
CA TRP A 47 -4.25 -7.14 6.36
C TRP A 47 -4.50 -7.72 7.75
N ALA A 48 -3.48 -7.73 8.62
CA ALA A 48 -3.62 -8.30 9.96
C ALA A 48 -4.63 -7.51 10.80
N LEU A 49 -4.66 -6.18 10.66
CA LEU A 49 -5.64 -5.32 11.33
C LEU A 49 -7.07 -5.58 10.81
N GLN A 50 -7.25 -5.81 9.51
CA GLN A 50 -8.56 -6.22 8.96
C GLN A 50 -9.02 -7.55 9.56
N LEU A 51 -8.14 -8.55 9.62
CA LEU A 51 -8.44 -9.86 10.16
C LEU A 51 -8.72 -9.82 11.67
N SER A 52 -7.99 -8.98 12.42
CA SER A 52 -8.13 -8.86 13.87
C SER A 52 -9.37 -8.06 14.29
N LEU A 53 -9.68 -6.96 13.62
CA LEU A 53 -10.77 -6.05 14.03
C LEU A 53 -12.14 -6.41 13.47
N LEU A 54 -12.23 -7.20 12.40
CA LEU A 54 -13.52 -7.47 11.76
C LEU A 54 -14.49 -8.24 12.67
N THR A 55 -14.01 -9.29 13.33
CA THR A 55 -14.83 -10.10 14.26
C THR A 55 -15.38 -9.28 15.44
N PRO A 56 -14.56 -8.53 16.20
CA PRO A 56 -15.08 -7.70 17.29
C PRO A 56 -16.01 -6.59 16.79
N TYR A 57 -15.77 -6.01 15.61
CA TYR A 57 -16.68 -5.01 15.04
C TYR A 57 -18.06 -5.58 14.69
N VAL A 58 -18.08 -6.77 14.07
CA VAL A 58 -19.32 -7.49 13.76
C VAL A 58 -20.11 -7.78 15.04
N GLN A 59 -19.44 -8.20 16.10
CA GLN A 59 -20.05 -8.49 17.40
C GLN A 59 -20.57 -7.22 18.08
N LEU A 60 -19.77 -6.15 18.11
CA LEU A 60 -20.10 -4.87 18.73
C LEU A 60 -21.32 -4.21 18.07
N LEU A 61 -21.44 -4.35 16.75
CA LEU A 61 -22.55 -3.80 15.97
C LEU A 61 -23.78 -4.73 15.92
N GLY A 62 -23.70 -5.92 16.55
CA GLY A 62 -24.80 -6.89 16.59
C GLY A 62 -25.19 -7.42 15.20
N ILE A 63 -24.25 -7.46 14.26
CA ILE A 63 -24.51 -7.84 12.87
C ILE A 63 -24.83 -9.34 12.80
N PRO A 64 -25.97 -9.76 12.24
CA PRO A 64 -26.28 -11.17 12.05
C PRO A 64 -25.23 -11.85 11.16
N HIS A 65 -24.85 -13.08 11.50
CA HIS A 65 -23.77 -13.84 10.84
C HIS A 65 -23.84 -13.85 9.29
N LYS A 66 -25.06 -13.92 8.73
CA LYS A 66 -25.30 -13.86 7.27
C LYS A 66 -24.69 -12.62 6.61
N TRP A 67 -24.75 -11.48 7.28
CA TRP A 67 -24.20 -10.21 6.78
C TRP A 67 -22.69 -10.11 6.99
N SER A 68 -22.16 -10.76 8.02
CA SER A 68 -20.70 -10.86 8.24
C SER A 68 -20.00 -11.57 7.08
N SER A 69 -20.62 -12.62 6.53
CA SER A 69 -20.11 -13.31 5.34
C SER A 69 -20.02 -12.41 4.11
N LEU A 70 -20.92 -11.42 3.96
CA LEU A 70 -20.86 -10.45 2.88
C LEU A 70 -19.70 -9.46 3.04
N ILE A 71 -19.37 -9.08 4.28
CA ILE A 71 -18.18 -8.25 4.53
C ILE A 71 -16.91 -9.03 4.18
N TRP A 72 -16.83 -10.29 4.60
CA TRP A 72 -15.72 -11.20 4.28
C TRP A 72 -15.57 -11.52 2.79
N LEU A 73 -16.64 -11.41 2.01
CA LEU A 73 -16.62 -11.67 0.58
C LEU A 73 -15.68 -10.72 -0.17
N CYS A 74 -15.33 -9.56 0.40
CA CYS A 74 -14.41 -8.63 -0.23
C CYS A 74 -13.07 -9.28 -0.56
N GLY A 75 -12.47 -10.04 0.35
CA GLY A 75 -11.11 -10.57 0.19
C GLY A 75 -10.96 -11.47 -1.03
N PRO A 76 -11.79 -12.53 -1.19
CA PRO A 76 -11.75 -13.37 -2.38
C PRO A 76 -12.12 -12.62 -3.67
N VAL A 77 -13.13 -11.74 -3.63
CA VAL A 77 -13.62 -11.01 -4.81
C VAL A 77 -12.58 -9.99 -5.30
N SER A 78 -12.03 -9.21 -4.39
CA SER A 78 -10.97 -8.25 -4.70
C SER A 78 -9.70 -8.96 -5.16
N GLY A 79 -9.31 -10.07 -4.52
CA GLY A 79 -8.15 -10.85 -4.92
C GLY A 79 -8.29 -11.38 -6.34
N MET A 80 -9.46 -11.89 -6.68
CA MET A 80 -9.77 -12.40 -8.01
C MET A 80 -9.79 -11.31 -9.09
N ILE A 81 -10.30 -10.11 -8.77
CA ILE A 81 -10.54 -9.06 -9.77
C ILE A 81 -9.38 -8.04 -9.81
N VAL A 82 -9.00 -7.50 -8.65
CA VAL A 82 -8.05 -6.39 -8.53
C VAL A 82 -6.64 -6.84 -8.90
N GLN A 83 -6.19 -8.01 -8.44
CA GLN A 83 -4.82 -8.48 -8.71
C GLN A 83 -4.52 -8.62 -10.22
N PRO A 84 -5.33 -9.30 -11.06
CA PRO A 84 -5.03 -9.42 -12.48
C PRO A 84 -5.15 -8.08 -13.22
N ILE A 85 -6.13 -7.24 -12.88
CA ILE A 85 -6.32 -5.92 -13.49
C ILE A 85 -5.10 -5.03 -13.20
N VAL A 86 -4.74 -4.90 -11.92
CA VAL A 86 -3.61 -4.06 -11.50
C VAL A 86 -2.29 -4.63 -12.02
N GLY A 87 -2.11 -5.96 -12.04
CA GLY A 87 -0.97 -6.59 -12.68
C GLY A 87 -0.82 -6.17 -14.14
N TYR A 88 -1.86 -6.41 -14.95
CA TYR A 88 -1.90 -6.10 -16.38
C TYR A 88 -1.66 -4.61 -16.69
N HIS A 89 -2.33 -3.72 -15.95
CA HIS A 89 -2.23 -2.28 -16.18
C HIS A 89 -0.91 -1.71 -15.65
N SER A 90 -0.41 -2.22 -14.52
CA SER A 90 0.89 -1.80 -14.01
C SER A 90 2.02 -2.25 -14.93
N ASP A 91 1.94 -3.41 -15.58
CA ASP A 91 2.94 -3.88 -16.54
C ASP A 91 3.05 -3.00 -17.80
N ARG A 92 1.97 -2.33 -18.19
CA ARG A 92 1.89 -1.49 -19.41
C ARG A 92 2.00 0.01 -19.15
N CYS A 93 2.19 0.41 -17.90
CA CYS A 93 2.20 1.83 -17.55
C CYS A 93 3.51 2.51 -18.00
N THR A 94 3.38 3.57 -18.79
CA THR A 94 4.48 4.39 -19.31
C THR A 94 4.61 5.74 -18.60
N SER A 95 4.10 5.84 -17.36
CA SER A 95 4.11 7.08 -16.59
C SER A 95 5.53 7.61 -16.37
N ARG A 96 5.68 8.95 -16.36
CA ARG A 96 6.95 9.66 -16.09
C ARG A 96 7.58 9.32 -14.74
N PHE A 97 6.78 8.82 -13.78
CA PHE A 97 7.25 8.41 -12.46
C PHE A 97 7.75 6.96 -12.42
N GLY A 98 7.76 6.28 -13.57
CA GLY A 98 8.06 4.87 -13.70
C GLY A 98 6.79 4.00 -13.70
N ARG A 99 6.96 2.78 -14.18
CA ARG A 99 5.87 1.83 -14.45
C ARG A 99 5.05 1.42 -13.21
N ARG A 100 5.72 1.17 -12.08
CA ARG A 100 5.08 0.61 -10.85
C ARG A 100 4.63 1.66 -9.84
N ARG A 101 5.37 2.77 -9.74
CA ARG A 101 5.17 3.81 -8.71
C ARG A 101 3.77 4.45 -8.70
N PRO A 102 3.10 4.75 -9.83
CA PRO A 102 1.76 5.36 -9.77
C PRO A 102 0.71 4.42 -9.14
N PHE A 103 0.82 3.10 -9.35
CA PHE A 103 -0.10 2.13 -8.72
C PHE A 103 0.17 2.03 -7.21
N ILE A 104 1.43 2.08 -6.80
CA ILE A 104 1.80 2.10 -5.39
C ILE A 104 1.25 3.37 -4.72
N ALA A 105 1.40 4.53 -5.36
CA ALA A 105 0.86 5.80 -4.84
C ALA A 105 -0.67 5.80 -4.77
N ALA A 106 -1.34 5.31 -5.82
CA ALA A 106 -2.80 5.20 -5.84
C ALA A 106 -3.31 4.24 -4.76
N GLY A 107 -2.69 3.08 -4.60
CA GLY A 107 -3.01 2.14 -3.54
C GLY A 107 -2.81 2.74 -2.15
N ALA A 108 -1.71 3.47 -1.91
CA ALA A 108 -1.45 4.15 -0.65
C ALA A 108 -2.50 5.24 -0.34
N ALA A 109 -2.93 6.00 -1.35
CA ALA A 109 -4.01 6.97 -1.21
C ALA A 109 -5.35 6.28 -0.86
N LEU A 110 -5.66 5.15 -1.51
CA LEU A 110 -6.85 4.36 -1.19
C LEU A 110 -6.81 3.80 0.23
N VAL A 111 -5.65 3.34 0.72
CA VAL A 111 -5.47 2.93 2.13
C VAL A 111 -5.78 4.10 3.06
N ALA A 112 -5.25 5.29 2.80
CA ALA A 112 -5.49 6.47 3.64
C ALA A 112 -6.99 6.83 3.71
N VAL A 113 -7.68 6.81 2.56
CA VAL A 113 -9.13 7.04 2.50
C VAL A 113 -9.90 5.96 3.27
N ALA A 114 -9.52 4.70 3.11
CA ALA A 114 -10.20 3.59 3.76
C ALA A 114 -10.02 3.62 5.29
N VAL A 115 -8.82 3.89 5.77
CA VAL A 115 -8.53 4.03 7.21
C VAL A 115 -9.33 5.20 7.80
N PHE A 116 -9.45 6.32 7.09
CA PHE A 116 -10.29 7.43 7.52
C PHE A 116 -11.77 7.03 7.61
N LEU A 117 -12.30 6.35 6.59
CA LEU A 117 -13.69 5.88 6.59
C LEU A 117 -13.98 4.90 7.73
N ILE A 118 -13.07 3.94 7.97
CA ILE A 118 -13.21 2.94 9.04
C ILE A 118 -13.11 3.62 10.41
N GLY A 119 -12.11 4.49 10.61
CA GLY A 119 -11.87 5.15 11.89
C GLY A 119 -13.00 6.10 12.30
N TYR A 120 -13.62 6.78 11.34
CA TYR A 120 -14.74 7.70 11.58
C TYR A 120 -16.11 7.09 11.23
N ALA A 121 -16.21 5.78 11.01
CA ALA A 121 -17.46 5.15 10.58
C ALA A 121 -18.62 5.42 11.54
N ALA A 122 -18.36 5.38 12.85
CA ALA A 122 -19.36 5.65 13.89
C ALA A 122 -19.81 7.12 13.88
N ASP A 123 -18.87 8.07 13.79
CA ASP A 123 -19.16 9.51 13.77
C ASP A 123 -19.93 9.92 12.51
N ILE A 124 -19.53 9.39 11.34
CA ILE A 124 -20.20 9.64 10.07
C ILE A 124 -21.60 9.02 10.09
N GLY A 125 -21.73 7.79 10.58
CA GLY A 125 -23.04 7.12 10.73
C GLY A 125 -23.99 7.91 11.64
N HIS A 126 -23.47 8.43 12.75
CA HIS A 126 -24.23 9.29 13.66
C HIS A 126 -24.68 10.59 12.98
N LYS A 127 -23.77 11.29 12.28
CA LYS A 127 -24.11 12.50 11.52
C LYS A 127 -25.14 12.25 10.41
N MET A 128 -25.12 11.06 9.81
CA MET A 128 -26.11 10.66 8.80
C MET A 128 -27.46 10.24 9.40
N GLY A 129 -27.60 10.27 10.74
CA GLY A 129 -28.87 10.13 11.45
C GLY A 129 -29.02 8.84 12.26
N ASP A 130 -27.94 8.11 12.54
CA ASP A 130 -27.99 6.97 13.47
C ASP A 130 -28.22 7.51 14.89
N LYS A 131 -29.38 7.18 15.47
CA LYS A 131 -29.74 7.60 16.83
C LYS A 131 -28.88 6.84 17.85
N LEU A 132 -28.36 7.54 18.85
CA LEU A 132 -27.55 6.98 19.96
C LEU A 132 -28.33 6.05 20.90
N GLU A 133 -29.65 5.89 20.71
CA GLU A 133 -30.49 5.03 21.53
C GLU A 133 -30.12 3.55 21.36
N GLN A 134 -29.86 2.88 22.49
CA GLN A 134 -29.27 1.54 22.66
C GLN A 134 -29.97 0.37 21.92
N LYS A 135 -31.06 0.58 21.20
CA LYS A 135 -31.83 -0.48 20.52
C LYS A 135 -31.99 -0.32 19.00
N SER A 136 -31.50 0.76 18.39
CA SER A 136 -31.55 0.90 16.92
C SER A 136 -30.28 0.34 16.28
N PRO A 137 -30.39 -0.54 15.25
CA PRO A 137 -29.21 -0.99 14.52
C PRO A 137 -28.52 0.22 13.87
N ARG A 138 -27.21 0.38 14.10
CA ARG A 138 -26.39 1.46 13.52
C ARG A 138 -26.09 1.17 12.05
N VAL A 139 -27.14 1.03 11.24
CA VAL A 139 -27.07 0.53 9.86
C VAL A 139 -26.16 1.42 9.01
N ARG A 140 -26.16 2.74 9.23
CA ARG A 140 -25.33 3.65 8.45
C ARG A 140 -23.86 3.52 8.84
N ALA A 141 -23.55 3.47 10.13
CA ALA A 141 -22.19 3.21 10.60
C ALA A 141 -21.66 1.84 10.10
N ILE A 142 -22.51 0.80 10.14
CA ILE A 142 -22.19 -0.53 9.59
C ILE A 142 -21.90 -0.45 8.09
N GLY A 143 -22.73 0.27 7.33
CA GLY A 143 -22.56 0.44 5.89
C GLY A 143 -21.27 1.18 5.54
N ILE A 144 -20.95 2.26 6.25
CA ILE A 144 -19.71 3.03 6.06
C ILE A 144 -18.49 2.18 6.42
N PHE A 145 -18.55 1.45 7.53
CA PHE A 145 -17.50 0.53 7.93
C PHE A 145 -17.28 -0.56 6.86
N ALA A 146 -18.35 -1.23 6.42
CA ALA A 146 -18.26 -2.28 5.40
C ALA A 146 -17.70 -1.74 4.07
N PHE A 147 -18.12 -0.55 3.66
CA PHE A 147 -17.60 0.11 2.47
C PHE A 147 -16.11 0.47 2.61
N GLY A 148 -15.71 1.07 3.73
CA GLY A 148 -14.32 1.37 4.04
C GLY A 148 -13.47 0.10 4.10
N PHE A 149 -13.99 -0.97 4.69
CA PHE A 149 -13.35 -2.28 4.76
C PHE A 149 -13.08 -2.86 3.37
N TRP A 150 -14.07 -2.80 2.47
CA TRP A 150 -13.92 -3.21 1.07
C TRP A 150 -12.89 -2.37 0.32
N ILE A 151 -12.87 -1.05 0.51
CA ILE A 151 -11.85 -0.18 -0.10
C ILE A 151 -10.46 -0.56 0.42
N LEU A 152 -10.30 -0.78 1.72
CA LEU A 152 -9.02 -1.17 2.32
C LEU A 152 -8.52 -2.48 1.72
N ASP A 153 -9.41 -3.45 1.52
CA ASP A 153 -9.09 -4.74 0.94
C ASP A 153 -8.67 -4.62 -0.55
N VAL A 154 -9.41 -3.83 -1.34
CA VAL A 154 -9.03 -3.48 -2.72
C VAL A 154 -7.68 -2.77 -2.76
N ALA A 155 -7.42 -1.84 -1.84
CA ALA A 155 -6.18 -1.09 -1.78
C ALA A 155 -4.99 -2.01 -1.44
N ASN A 156 -5.17 -2.92 -0.47
CA ASN A 156 -4.17 -3.91 -0.10
C ASN A 156 -3.83 -4.84 -1.27
N ASN A 157 -4.84 -5.32 -2.01
CA ASN A 157 -4.65 -6.13 -3.21
C ASN A 157 -3.96 -5.33 -4.34
N THR A 158 -4.29 -4.05 -4.50
CA THR A 158 -3.66 -3.15 -5.47
C THR A 158 -2.18 -2.95 -5.18
N LEU A 159 -1.78 -2.93 -3.91
CA LEU A 159 -0.40 -2.68 -3.50
C LEU A 159 0.47 -3.94 -3.58
N GLN A 160 -0.06 -5.11 -3.24
CA GLN A 160 0.74 -6.33 -3.07
C GLN A 160 1.54 -6.70 -4.33
N GLY A 161 0.88 -6.73 -5.49
CA GLY A 161 1.51 -7.09 -6.77
C GLY A 161 2.58 -6.07 -7.20
N PRO A 162 2.23 -4.79 -7.42
CA PRO A 162 3.17 -3.76 -7.82
C PRO A 162 4.34 -3.54 -6.86
N CYS A 163 4.13 -3.62 -5.54
CA CYS A 163 5.22 -3.51 -4.57
C CYS A 163 6.22 -4.66 -4.70
N ARG A 164 5.73 -5.89 -4.87
CA ARG A 164 6.60 -7.06 -5.07
C ARG A 164 7.33 -7.00 -6.42
N ALA A 165 6.64 -6.60 -7.48
CA ALA A 165 7.25 -6.40 -8.79
C ALA A 165 8.29 -5.28 -8.77
N PHE A 166 8.02 -4.17 -8.08
CA PHE A 166 8.97 -3.06 -7.94
C PHE A 166 10.23 -3.47 -7.18
N LEU A 167 10.10 -4.33 -6.16
CA LEU A 167 11.26 -4.88 -5.46
C LEU A 167 12.12 -5.79 -6.36
N ALA A 168 11.48 -6.58 -7.23
CA ALA A 168 12.18 -7.38 -8.23
C ALA A 168 12.87 -6.49 -9.28
N ASP A 169 12.19 -5.44 -9.77
CA ASP A 169 12.75 -4.46 -10.71
C ASP A 169 14.04 -3.81 -10.11
N LEU A 170 14.09 -3.54 -8.80
CA LEU A 170 15.30 -3.01 -8.13
C LEU A 170 16.46 -3.99 -8.03
N SER A 171 16.19 -5.29 -8.18
CA SER A 171 17.20 -6.33 -8.15
C SER A 171 17.87 -6.54 -9.51
N ALA A 172 17.39 -5.89 -10.58
CA ALA A 172 17.97 -5.90 -11.93
C ALA A 172 18.35 -7.31 -12.45
N GLY A 173 17.52 -8.32 -12.18
CA GLY A 173 17.78 -9.70 -12.61
C GLY A 173 18.87 -10.45 -11.82
N ASP A 174 19.55 -9.81 -10.86
CA ASP A 174 20.52 -10.47 -9.98
C ASP A 174 19.78 -11.39 -8.98
N ALA A 175 20.04 -12.70 -9.11
CA ALA A 175 19.42 -13.73 -8.28
C ALA A 175 19.81 -13.63 -6.79
N LYS A 176 21.05 -13.21 -6.48
CA LYS A 176 21.50 -12.99 -5.09
C LYS A 176 20.77 -11.80 -4.50
N ARG A 177 20.66 -10.69 -5.24
CA ARG A 177 19.92 -9.49 -4.81
C ARG A 177 18.45 -9.76 -4.62
N THR A 178 17.83 -10.46 -5.56
CA THR A 178 16.41 -10.86 -5.49
C THR A 178 16.15 -11.71 -4.24
N ARG A 179 17.04 -12.66 -3.92
CA ARG A 179 16.94 -13.48 -2.70
C ARG A 179 17.02 -12.63 -1.43
N VAL A 180 17.99 -11.72 -1.37
CA VAL A 180 18.14 -10.79 -0.23
C VAL A 180 16.91 -9.89 -0.09
N ALA A 181 16.41 -9.36 -1.20
CA ALA A 181 15.23 -8.51 -1.24
C ALA A 181 13.98 -9.25 -0.72
N ASN A 182 13.73 -10.46 -1.21
CA ASN A 182 12.63 -11.31 -0.75
C ASN A 182 12.76 -11.70 0.74
N GLY A 183 13.99 -11.88 1.23
CA GLY A 183 14.27 -12.10 2.65
C GLY A 183 13.82 -10.93 3.52
N PHE A 184 14.25 -9.71 3.18
CA PHE A 184 13.81 -8.51 3.90
C PHE A 184 12.30 -8.26 3.76
N PHE A 185 11.74 -8.45 2.57
CA PHE A 185 10.30 -8.31 2.34
C PHE A 185 9.51 -9.26 3.26
N SER A 186 9.94 -10.51 3.38
CA SER A 186 9.30 -11.50 4.26
C SER A 186 9.47 -11.16 5.74
N PHE A 187 10.64 -10.68 6.15
CA PHE A 187 10.86 -10.18 7.50
C PHE A 187 9.88 -9.06 7.84
N PHE A 188 9.76 -8.05 6.97
CA PHE A 188 8.84 -6.93 7.19
C PHE A 188 7.37 -7.35 7.14
N MET A 189 6.99 -8.31 6.29
CA MET A 189 5.66 -8.92 6.34
C MET A 189 5.36 -9.52 7.73
N GLY A 190 6.33 -10.23 8.31
CA GLY A 190 6.21 -10.79 9.65
C GLY A 190 6.01 -9.72 10.72
N VAL A 191 6.82 -8.65 10.68
CA VAL A 191 6.69 -7.50 11.59
C VAL A 191 5.30 -6.86 11.47
N GLY A 192 4.85 -6.61 10.24
CA GLY A 192 3.52 -6.04 9.97
C GLY A 192 2.38 -6.90 10.54
N ASN A 193 2.44 -8.22 10.33
CA ASN A 193 1.45 -9.14 10.88
C ASN A 193 1.40 -9.09 12.41
N VAL A 194 2.56 -9.17 13.08
CA VAL A 194 2.63 -9.14 14.55
C VAL A 194 2.02 -7.85 15.09
N LEU A 195 2.40 -6.70 14.53
CA LEU A 195 1.90 -5.41 14.97
C LEU A 195 0.39 -5.25 14.69
N GLY A 196 -0.11 -5.73 13.56
CA GLY A 196 -1.53 -5.61 13.19
C GLY A 196 -2.45 -6.48 14.05
N TYR A 197 -2.01 -7.70 14.39
CA TYR A 197 -2.73 -8.53 15.35
C TYR A 197 -2.65 -7.98 16.77
N ALA A 198 -1.48 -7.47 17.18
CA ALA A 198 -1.32 -6.85 18.50
C ALA A 198 -2.19 -5.58 18.65
N ALA A 199 -2.32 -4.78 17.59
CA ALA A 199 -3.19 -3.60 17.60
C ALA A 199 -4.68 -3.97 17.78
N GLY A 200 -5.10 -5.16 17.34
CA GLY A 200 -6.47 -5.64 17.54
C GLY A 200 -6.78 -6.19 18.93
N LEU A 201 -5.81 -6.19 19.85
CA LEU A 201 -6.01 -6.60 21.25
C LEU A 201 -6.68 -5.51 22.11
N PHE A 202 -6.62 -4.24 21.68
CA PHE A 202 -7.09 -3.06 22.40
C PHE A 202 -8.25 -2.40 21.65
#